data_AF-R6XMW1-F1
#
_entry.id   AF-R6XMW1-F1
#
_cell.length_a   1.000
_cell.length_b   1.000
_cell.length_c   1.000
_cell.angle_alpha   90.00
_cell.angle_beta   90.00
_cell.angle_gamma   90.00
#
_symmetry.space_group_name_H-M   'P 1'
#
loop_
_entity.id
_entity.type
_entity.pdbx_description
1 polymer ?
#
loop_
_entity_poly.entity_id
_entity_poly.type
_entity_poly.pdbx_seq_one_letter_code
_entity_poly.pdbx_strand_id
1 'polypeptide(L)'
;MRTKMRLNRLEHATENTEKDKTEERKESLASYGISKETRKTIDAHKSNFHQDLDVRGMRGDEALNAVQHFIDDAILVGMPRVRILHGKGNGILRQLIRQYVSSIPNVTHYADEHVQFGGAGITVVDF
;
A
#
# COMPACT_ATOMS: atom_id res chain seq x y z
N MET A 1 19.76 -15.90 33.75
CA MET A 1 18.80 -16.98 33.41
C MET A 1 19.56 -18.17 32.85
N ARG A 2 19.32 -19.39 33.34
CA ARG A 2 19.91 -20.64 32.80
C ARG A 2 18.78 -21.45 32.15
N THR A 3 18.86 -21.69 30.84
CA THR A 3 17.85 -22.45 30.08
C THR A 3 18.29 -23.90 29.92
N LYS A 4 17.36 -24.86 30.11
CA LYS A 4 17.59 -26.31 30.00
C LYS A 4 17.45 -26.85 28.56
N MET A 5 17.85 -26.09 27.54
CA MET A 5 17.78 -26.59 26.15
C MET A 5 19.09 -27.32 25.79
N ARG A 6 19.00 -28.50 25.18
CA ARG A 6 20.19 -29.25 24.74
C ARG A 6 20.84 -28.55 23.55
N LEU A 7 22.17 -28.38 23.62
CA LEU A 7 22.99 -27.64 22.65
C LEU A 7 22.76 -28.08 21.19
N ASN A 8 22.52 -29.36 20.95
CA ASN A 8 22.31 -29.93 19.62
C ASN A 8 20.96 -29.53 18.98
N ARG A 9 20.12 -28.77 19.69
CA ARG A 9 18.79 -28.29 19.23
C ARG A 9 18.76 -26.78 18.99
N LEU A 10 19.90 -26.10 19.14
CA LEU A 10 20.04 -24.69 18.76
C LEU A 10 20.44 -24.60 17.29
N GLU A 11 19.65 -23.87 16.52
CA GLU A 11 20.02 -23.43 15.18
C GLU A 11 20.50 -21.97 15.24
N HIS A 12 21.52 -21.64 14.47
CA HIS A 12 21.92 -20.24 14.28
C HIS A 12 20.85 -19.56 13.42
N ALA A 13 20.32 -18.43 13.89
CA ALA A 13 19.43 -17.60 13.07
C ALA A 13 20.24 -17.10 11.87
N THR A 14 20.07 -17.75 10.72
CA THR A 14 20.69 -17.29 9.49
C THR A 14 19.94 -16.04 9.03
N GLU A 15 20.68 -14.94 8.91
CA GLU A 15 20.26 -13.71 8.21
C GLU A 15 19.94 -13.95 6.71
N ASN A 16 19.93 -15.21 6.27
CA ASN A 16 19.80 -15.64 4.87
C ASN A 16 18.36 -15.86 4.42
N THR A 17 17.40 -16.01 5.34
CA THR A 17 16.00 -16.28 4.98
C THR A 17 15.31 -15.11 4.26
N GLU A 18 15.77 -13.87 4.50
CA GLU A 18 15.28 -12.66 3.82
C GLU A 18 15.96 -12.46 2.45
N LYS A 19 17.22 -12.90 2.33
CA LYS A 19 18.01 -12.78 1.10
C LYS A 19 17.54 -13.79 0.05
N ASP A 20 17.27 -15.05 0.45
CA ASP A 20 16.76 -16.09 -0.47
C ASP A 20 15.40 -15.71 -1.09
N LYS A 21 14.46 -15.20 -0.29
CA LYS A 21 13.14 -14.77 -0.80
C LYS A 21 13.23 -13.58 -1.75
N THR A 22 14.26 -12.76 -1.61
CA THR A 22 14.50 -11.58 -2.46
C THR A 22 15.15 -11.97 -3.79
N GLU A 23 16.07 -12.94 -3.77
CA GLU A 23 16.72 -13.48 -4.97
C GLU A 23 15.76 -14.37 -5.78
N GLU A 24 14.95 -15.21 -5.14
CA GLU A 24 13.90 -16.00 -5.83
C GLU A 24 12.88 -15.10 -6.54
N ARG A 25 12.49 -13.98 -5.91
CA ARG A 25 11.64 -12.95 -6.54
C ARG A 25 12.34 -12.28 -7.73
N LYS A 26 13.64 -12.00 -7.62
CA LYS A 26 14.44 -11.40 -8.71
C LYS A 26 14.57 -12.34 -9.90
N GLU A 27 14.76 -13.64 -9.66
CA GLU A 27 14.83 -14.68 -10.68
C GLU A 27 13.47 -14.89 -11.35
N SER A 28 12.37 -14.93 -10.58
CA SER A 28 11.01 -15.03 -11.13
C SER A 28 10.61 -13.77 -11.92
N LEU A 29 11.14 -12.59 -11.57
CA LEU A 29 10.94 -11.35 -12.34
C LEU A 29 11.81 -11.32 -13.62
N ALA A 30 12.99 -11.95 -13.58
CA ALA A 30 13.87 -12.08 -14.74
C ALA A 30 13.28 -13.02 -15.81
N SER A 31 12.50 -14.03 -15.43
CA SER A 31 11.82 -14.92 -16.38
C SER A 31 10.70 -14.25 -17.19
N TYR A 32 10.17 -13.10 -16.73
CA TYR A 32 9.13 -12.36 -17.44
C TYR A 32 9.65 -11.33 -18.47
N GLY A 33 10.97 -11.26 -18.71
CA GLY A 33 11.51 -10.41 -19.78
C GLY A 33 11.16 -8.93 -19.65
N ILE A 34 10.94 -8.44 -18.42
CA ILE A 34 10.67 -7.02 -18.15
C ILE A 34 11.90 -6.23 -18.59
N SER A 35 11.70 -5.32 -19.56
CA SER A 35 12.77 -4.50 -20.10
C SER A 35 13.43 -3.67 -19.01
N LYS A 36 14.73 -3.38 -19.14
CA LYS A 36 15.44 -2.52 -18.18
C LYS A 36 14.74 -1.15 -18.00
N GLU A 37 14.10 -0.67 -19.05
CA GLU A 37 13.33 0.58 -19.04
C GLU A 37 12.08 0.47 -18.17
N THR A 38 11.27 -0.58 -18.35
CA THR A 38 10.05 -0.80 -17.54
C THR A 38 10.37 -1.04 -16.06
N ARG A 39 11.52 -1.63 -15.74
CA ARG A 39 11.96 -1.77 -14.34
C ARG A 39 12.33 -0.42 -13.74
N LYS A 40 13.05 0.42 -14.50
CA LYS A 40 13.44 1.77 -14.08
C LYS A 40 12.23 2.67 -13.84
N THR A 41 11.16 2.55 -14.63
CA THR A 41 9.93 3.33 -14.41
C THR A 41 9.24 2.90 -13.11
N ILE A 42 9.06 1.60 -12.87
CA ILE A 42 8.44 1.10 -11.62
C ILE A 42 9.26 1.55 -10.39
N ASP A 43 10.59 1.44 -10.45
CA ASP A 43 11.47 1.89 -9.37
C ASP A 43 11.33 3.39 -9.09
N ALA A 44 11.18 4.20 -10.14
CA ALA A 44 10.95 5.64 -10.02
C ALA A 44 9.57 5.97 -9.43
N HIS A 45 8.52 5.25 -9.82
CA HIS A 45 7.20 5.38 -9.19
C HIS A 45 7.27 5.05 -7.71
N LYS A 46 7.96 3.96 -7.34
CA LYS A 46 8.14 3.55 -5.95
C LYS A 46 8.89 4.60 -5.12
N SER A 47 9.91 5.25 -5.66
CA SER A 47 10.65 6.29 -4.93
C SER A 47 9.85 7.57 -4.71
N ASN A 48 8.90 7.88 -5.59
CA ASN A 48 8.12 9.11 -5.53
C ASN A 48 6.73 8.93 -4.90
N PHE A 49 6.29 7.69 -4.69
CA PHE A 49 4.97 7.42 -4.13
C PHE A 49 4.86 7.87 -2.67
N HIS A 50 3.73 8.46 -2.31
CA HIS A 50 3.43 8.90 -0.94
C HIS A 50 2.16 8.19 -0.47
N GLN A 51 2.08 7.84 0.81
CA GLN A 51 0.93 7.09 1.34
C GLN A 51 -0.32 7.94 1.54
N ASP A 52 -0.20 9.26 1.44
CA ASP A 52 -1.29 10.21 1.66
C ASP A 52 -1.68 10.90 0.35
N LEU A 53 -2.99 10.98 0.10
CA LEU A 53 -3.58 11.77 -0.98
C LEU A 53 -4.55 12.81 -0.40
N ASP A 54 -4.37 14.10 -0.73
CA ASP A 54 -5.31 15.16 -0.37
C ASP A 54 -6.20 15.52 -1.57
N VAL A 55 -7.51 15.31 -1.40
CA VAL A 55 -8.53 15.64 -2.41
C VAL A 55 -9.53 16.69 -1.90
N ARG A 56 -9.19 17.43 -0.85
CA ARG A 56 -10.07 18.48 -0.32
C ARG A 56 -10.27 19.60 -1.34
N GLY A 57 -11.51 20.05 -1.46
CA GLY A 57 -11.88 21.14 -2.36
C GLY A 57 -12.02 20.73 -3.84
N MET A 58 -11.66 19.50 -4.19
CA MET A 58 -11.91 18.94 -5.53
C MET A 58 -13.40 18.66 -5.74
N ARG A 59 -13.86 18.73 -6.99
CA ARG A 59 -15.20 18.25 -7.36
C ARG A 59 -15.23 16.72 -7.30
N GLY A 60 -16.43 16.14 -7.17
CA GLY A 60 -16.58 14.70 -6.91
C GLY A 60 -15.97 13.81 -7.99
N ASP A 61 -16.08 14.21 -9.25
CA ASP A 61 -15.49 13.55 -10.42
C ASP A 61 -13.96 13.68 -10.45
N GLU A 62 -13.44 14.88 -10.19
CA GLU A 62 -11.99 15.13 -10.10
C GLU A 62 -11.34 14.31 -8.98
N ALA A 63 -11.95 14.32 -7.80
CA ALA A 63 -11.49 13.57 -6.64
C ALA A 63 -11.49 12.05 -6.92
N LEU A 64 -12.53 11.55 -7.58
CA LEU A 64 -12.64 10.13 -7.91
C LEU A 64 -11.54 9.70 -8.89
N ASN A 65 -11.28 10.53 -9.91
CA ASN A 65 -10.23 10.27 -10.88
C ASN A 65 -8.83 10.24 -10.20
N ALA A 66 -8.55 11.23 -9.35
CA ALA A 66 -7.31 11.29 -8.58
C ALA A 66 -7.15 10.08 -7.65
N VAL A 67 -8.21 9.67 -6.96
CA VAL A 67 -8.21 8.48 -6.09
C VAL A 67 -7.98 7.21 -6.90
N GLN A 68 -8.58 7.08 -8.09
CA GLN A 68 -8.36 5.92 -8.95
C GLN A 68 -6.88 5.78 -9.31
N HIS A 69 -6.25 6.84 -9.80
CA HIS A 69 -4.85 6.81 -10.19
C HIS A 69 -3.95 6.50 -8.98
N PHE A 70 -4.28 7.09 -7.83
CA PHE A 70 -3.55 6.88 -6.59
C PHE A 70 -3.62 5.43 -6.07
N ILE A 71 -4.80 4.80 -6.16
CA ILE A 71 -4.98 3.39 -5.78
C ILE A 71 -4.23 2.47 -6.75
N ASP A 72 -4.29 2.75 -8.05
CA ASP A 72 -3.54 1.98 -9.06
C ASP A 72 -2.03 2.06 -8.81
N ASP A 73 -1.51 3.25 -8.53
CA ASP A 73 -0.10 3.45 -8.15
C ASP A 73 0.26 2.70 -6.86
N ALA A 74 -0.60 2.75 -5.84
CA ALA A 74 -0.40 2.04 -4.57
C ALA A 74 -0.28 0.53 -4.77
N ILE A 75 -1.13 -0.04 -5.63
CA ILE A 75 -1.10 -1.46 -6.00
C ILE A 75 0.18 -1.77 -6.79
N LEU A 76 0.54 -0.92 -7.76
CA LEU A 76 1.75 -1.10 -8.58
C LEU A 76 3.03 -1.13 -7.73
N VAL A 77 3.14 -0.25 -6.75
CA VAL A 77 4.32 -0.18 -5.86
C VAL A 77 4.26 -1.16 -4.68
N GLY A 78 3.13 -1.85 -4.51
CA GLY A 78 2.92 -2.86 -3.48
C GLY A 78 2.77 -2.29 -2.07
N MET A 79 2.11 -1.14 -1.95
CA MET A 79 1.89 -0.48 -0.66
C MET A 79 0.77 -1.17 0.13
N PRO A 80 1.00 -1.55 1.39
CA PRO A 80 0.02 -2.31 2.16
C PRO A 80 -1.16 -1.46 2.64
N ARG A 81 -0.95 -0.14 2.78
CA ARG A 81 -1.91 0.80 3.35
C ARG A 81 -1.71 2.19 2.76
N VAL A 82 -2.83 2.87 2.48
CA VAL A 82 -2.85 4.27 2.05
C VAL A 82 -3.94 5.07 2.77
N ARG A 83 -3.83 6.39 2.71
CA ARG A 83 -4.69 7.35 3.42
C ARG A 83 -5.19 8.40 2.44
N ILE A 84 -6.49 8.64 2.42
CA ILE A 84 -7.12 9.61 1.53
C ILE A 84 -7.81 10.67 2.37
N LEU A 85 -7.24 11.88 2.36
CA LEU A 85 -7.78 13.06 3.02
C LEU A 85 -8.79 13.74 2.10
N HIS A 86 -10.07 13.52 2.37
CA HIS A 86 -11.19 14.12 1.62
C HIS A 86 -11.93 15.20 2.43
N GLY A 87 -11.59 15.35 3.71
CA GLY A 87 -12.26 16.28 4.62
C GLY A 87 -13.61 15.75 5.13
N LYS A 88 -14.18 16.44 6.12
CA LYS A 88 -15.46 16.03 6.74
C LYS A 88 -16.65 16.50 5.90
N GLY A 89 -16.75 17.81 5.67
CA GLY A 89 -17.80 18.45 4.87
C GLY A 89 -19.20 17.88 5.16
N ASN A 90 -20.00 17.72 4.11
CA ASN A 90 -21.26 16.96 4.14
C ASN A 90 -21.05 15.45 3.93
N GLY A 91 -19.80 14.95 3.90
CA GLY A 91 -19.50 13.54 3.68
C GLY A 91 -19.63 13.04 2.24
N ILE A 92 -19.86 13.93 1.26
CA ILE A 92 -20.06 13.54 -0.16
C ILE A 92 -18.82 12.82 -0.71
N LEU A 93 -17.64 13.43 -0.59
CA LEU A 93 -16.39 12.81 -1.06
C LEU A 93 -16.10 11.51 -0.32
N ARG A 94 -16.32 11.47 1.00
CA ARG A 94 -16.20 10.24 1.79
C ARG A 94 -17.04 9.11 1.20
N GLN A 95 -18.31 9.37 0.90
CA GLN A 95 -19.22 8.36 0.36
C GLN A 95 -18.78 7.88 -1.03
N LEU A 96 -18.44 8.81 -1.94
CA LEU A 96 -18.00 8.48 -3.29
C LEU A 96 -16.72 7.63 -3.28
N ILE A 97 -15.73 8.04 -2.48
CA ILE A 97 -14.45 7.34 -2.37
C ILE A 97 -14.66 5.95 -1.79
N ARG A 98 -15.44 5.82 -0.70
CA ARG A 98 -15.75 4.52 -0.09
C ARG A 98 -16.52 3.60 -1.03
N GLN A 99 -17.45 4.14 -1.82
CA GLN A 99 -18.17 3.38 -2.84
C GLN A 99 -17.21 2.87 -3.93
N TYR A 100 -16.29 3.71 -4.39
CA TYR A 100 -15.31 3.32 -5.39
C TYR A 100 -14.34 2.25 -4.87
N VAL A 101 -13.68 2.45 -3.72
CA VAL A 101 -12.71 1.47 -3.20
C VAL A 101 -13.38 0.14 -2.85
N SER A 102 -14.67 0.14 -2.48
CA SER A 102 -15.44 -1.09 -2.26
C SER A 102 -15.66 -1.94 -3.52
N SER A 103 -15.50 -1.34 -4.70
CA SER A 103 -15.60 -2.03 -5.99
C SER A 103 -14.29 -2.68 -6.45
N ILE A 104 -13.18 -2.38 -5.78
CA ILE A 104 -11.84 -2.84 -6.15
C ILE A 104 -11.55 -4.19 -5.47
N PRO A 105 -11.31 -5.28 -6.21
CA PRO A 105 -11.07 -6.60 -5.62
C PRO A 105 -9.80 -6.68 -4.76
N ASN A 106 -8.81 -5.83 -5.03
CA ASN A 106 -7.55 -5.77 -4.31
C ASN A 106 -7.66 -5.10 -2.94
N VAL A 107 -8.77 -4.44 -2.61
CA VAL A 107 -8.94 -3.78 -1.31
C VAL A 107 -9.44 -4.81 -0.30
N THR A 108 -8.67 -5.05 0.75
CA THR A 108 -9.03 -5.99 1.83
C THR A 108 -9.87 -5.33 2.90
N HIS A 109 -9.61 -4.06 3.21
CA HIS A 109 -10.36 -3.31 4.21
C HIS A 109 -10.33 -1.80 3.95
N TYR A 110 -11.38 -1.10 4.38
CA TYR A 110 -11.39 0.36 4.41
C TYR A 110 -12.21 0.89 5.59
N ALA A 111 -11.68 1.91 6.26
CA ALA A 111 -12.30 2.51 7.43
C ALA A 111 -12.03 4.01 7.52
N ASP A 112 -12.78 4.66 8.41
CA ASP A 112 -12.42 6.02 8.82
C ASP A 112 -11.18 5.95 9.70
N GLU A 113 -10.32 6.95 9.61
CA GLU A 113 -9.13 7.02 10.45
C GLU A 113 -9.50 7.23 11.93
N HIS A 114 -8.58 6.89 12.83
CA HIS A 114 -8.65 7.22 14.24
C HIS A 114 -8.91 8.73 14.47
N VAL A 115 -9.70 9.04 15.50
CA VAL A 115 -10.17 10.41 15.78
C VAL A 115 -9.01 11.39 15.99
N GLN A 116 -7.89 10.93 16.58
CA GLN A 116 -6.70 11.75 16.80
C GLN A 116 -5.96 12.14 15.52
N PHE A 117 -6.12 11.37 14.43
CA PHE A 117 -5.41 11.60 13.16
C PHE A 117 -6.32 12.15 12.06
N GLY A 118 -7.55 12.56 12.37
CA GLY A 118 -8.48 13.19 11.42
C GLY A 118 -9.89 12.60 11.43
N GLY A 119 -10.08 11.40 12.00
CA GLY A 119 -11.40 10.77 12.10
C GLY A 119 -12.02 10.50 10.73
N ALA A 120 -13.33 10.72 10.65
CA ALA A 120 -14.13 10.60 9.42
C ALA A 120 -13.74 11.58 8.28
N GLY A 121 -12.72 12.42 8.45
CA GLY A 121 -12.18 13.25 7.37
C GLY A 121 -11.13 12.54 6.50
N ILE A 122 -10.71 11.33 6.90
CA ILE A 122 -9.71 10.52 6.23
C ILE A 122 -10.24 9.11 6.10
N THR A 123 -10.15 8.54 4.90
CA THR A 123 -10.39 7.12 4.66
C THR A 123 -9.05 6.41 4.56
N VAL A 124 -8.87 5.37 5.38
CA VAL A 124 -7.73 4.46 5.31
C VAL A 124 -8.14 3.25 4.50
N VAL A 125 -7.27 2.82 3.58
CA VAL A 125 -7.49 1.67 2.71
C VAL A 125 -6.33 0.70 2.86
N ASP A 126 -6.65 -0.56 3.11
CA ASP A 126 -5.75 -1.69 3.19
C ASP A 126 -5.94 -2.60 1.96
N PHE A 127 -4.84 -3.11 1.42
CA PHE A 127 -4.81 -4.02 0.25
C PHE A 127 -4.50 -5.47 0.63
#